data_AF-A0A8H3D664-F1
#
_entry.id   AF-A0A8H3D664-F1
#
_cell.length_a   1.000
_cell.length_b   1.000
_cell.length_c   1.000
_cell.angle_alpha   90.00
_cell.angle_beta   90.00
_cell.angle_gamma   90.00
#
_symmetry.space_group_name_H-M   'P 1'
#
loop_
_entity.id
_entity.type
_entity.pdbx_description
1 polymer ?
#
loop_
_entity_poly.entity_id
_entity_poly.type
_entity_poly.pdbx_seq_one_letter_code
_entity_poly.pdbx_strand_id
1 'polypeptide(L)'
;DVLGFPGSFNNQQSPIYFNRTDVQDAIHAPRINWDECSSIDVFVNGTDKSIPVMLSVMPNVIEKSEETVVMYGGIDYVLIAEGTRIAIQNMTWNGKQGFQKPIQSESFIIEGFGVLGSMHQERNLTYVEVDLAGHMMPQYAPWAAYKTLSYLLGREELTDHTSDAALYPSAYELYGPGPRGKLPLQSRMEL
;
A
#
# COMPACT_ATOMS: atom_id res chain seq x y z
N ASP A 1 -6.05 -4.07 17.84
CA ASP A 1 -4.70 -4.20 17.32
C ASP A 1 -3.93 -5.30 18.06
N VAL A 2 -3.41 -6.28 17.32
CA VAL A 2 -2.62 -7.42 17.84
C VAL A 2 -1.14 -7.10 17.98
N LEU A 3 -0.67 -6.10 17.21
CA LEU A 3 0.63 -5.52 17.37
C LEU A 3 0.55 -4.72 18.66
N GLY A 4 -0.26 -3.68 18.73
CA GLY A 4 -0.36 -2.86 19.93
C GLY A 4 0.35 -1.54 19.78
N PHE A 5 0.20 -0.93 18.59
CA PHE A 5 0.71 0.38 18.27
C PHE A 5 0.20 1.39 19.30
N PRO A 6 1.10 2.07 20.04
CA PRO A 6 0.67 3.01 21.05
C PRO A 6 -0.03 4.22 20.41
N GLY A 7 -1.29 4.45 20.80
CA GLY A 7 -1.97 5.74 20.59
C GLY A 7 -2.77 5.92 19.30
N SER A 8 -2.72 5.02 18.32
CA SER A 8 -3.56 5.15 17.10
C SER A 8 -4.88 4.37 17.18
N PHE A 9 -4.96 3.32 18.00
CA PHE A 9 -6.16 2.49 18.10
C PHE A 9 -6.50 2.13 19.54
N ASN A 10 -7.71 2.49 19.99
CA ASN A 10 -8.20 2.15 21.34
C ASN A 10 -8.60 0.67 21.50
N ASN A 11 -8.33 -0.19 20.51
CA ASN A 11 -8.78 -1.58 20.44
C ASN A 11 -7.65 -2.59 20.59
N GLN A 12 -6.61 -2.29 21.36
CA GLN A 12 -5.46 -3.17 21.56
C GLN A 12 -5.89 -4.50 22.23
N GLN A 13 -5.35 -5.61 21.72
CA GLN A 13 -5.53 -6.92 22.32
C GLN A 13 -4.73 -7.02 23.63
N SER A 14 -5.30 -7.67 24.65
CA SER A 14 -4.60 -8.03 25.88
C SER A 14 -4.66 -9.54 26.15
N PRO A 15 -3.51 -10.24 26.35
CA PRO A 15 -2.16 -9.71 26.17
C PRO A 15 -1.88 -9.40 24.68
N ILE A 16 -0.94 -8.50 24.43
CA ILE A 16 -0.38 -8.31 23.09
C ILE A 16 0.08 -9.66 22.54
N TYR A 17 -0.20 -9.96 21.27
CA TYR A 17 0.05 -11.28 20.71
C TYR A 17 1.51 -11.70 20.85
N PHE A 18 2.43 -10.79 20.57
CA PHE A 18 3.88 -11.00 20.68
C PHE A 18 4.44 -11.01 22.11
N ASN A 19 3.61 -10.74 23.13
CA ASN A 19 3.98 -10.93 24.55
C ASN A 19 3.75 -12.36 25.04
N ARG A 20 3.13 -13.22 24.23
CA ARG A 20 2.90 -14.61 24.62
C ARG A 20 4.18 -15.42 24.49
N THR A 21 4.55 -16.14 25.54
CA THR A 21 5.78 -16.95 25.54
C THR A 21 5.72 -18.10 24.53
N ASP A 22 4.55 -18.67 24.28
CA ASP A 22 4.39 -19.72 23.27
C ASP A 22 4.61 -19.19 21.84
N VAL A 23 4.17 -17.96 21.56
CA VAL A 23 4.46 -17.26 20.30
C VAL A 23 5.96 -16.96 20.19
N GLN A 24 6.57 -16.44 21.26
CA GLN A 24 8.00 -16.11 21.29
C GLN A 24 8.87 -17.36 21.09
N ASP A 25 8.57 -18.44 21.80
CA ASP A 25 9.27 -19.71 21.66
C ASP A 25 9.11 -20.26 20.23
N ALA A 26 7.92 -20.14 19.62
CA ALA A 26 7.65 -20.63 18.26
C ALA A 26 8.41 -19.87 17.16
N ILE A 27 8.64 -18.56 17.33
CA ILE A 27 9.42 -17.75 16.39
C ILE A 27 10.90 -17.62 16.79
N HIS A 28 11.34 -18.34 17.82
CA HIS A 28 12.69 -18.27 18.39
C HIS A 28 13.09 -16.86 18.85
N ALA A 29 12.13 -16.06 19.32
CA ALA A 29 12.38 -14.74 19.89
C ALA A 29 12.73 -14.83 21.38
N PRO A 30 13.52 -13.89 21.93
CA PRO A 30 13.75 -13.81 23.36
C PRO A 30 12.44 -13.54 24.12
N ARG A 31 12.35 -14.04 25.35
CA ARG A 31 11.19 -13.81 26.21
C ARG A 31 11.24 -12.41 26.83
N ILE A 32 10.65 -11.45 26.13
CA ILE A 32 10.63 -10.02 26.50
C ILE A 32 9.23 -9.44 26.32
N ASN A 33 9.01 -8.22 26.79
CA ASN A 33 7.83 -7.46 26.37
C ASN A 33 8.12 -6.87 24.98
N TRP A 34 7.21 -7.13 24.05
CA TRP A 34 7.17 -6.54 22.73
C TRP A 34 6.69 -5.09 22.81
N ASP A 35 7.27 -4.25 21.96
CA ASP A 35 6.81 -2.91 21.63
C ASP A 35 6.97 -2.72 20.11
N GLU A 36 6.01 -2.07 19.44
CA GLU A 36 6.09 -1.84 17.98
C GLU A 36 7.21 -0.86 17.61
N CYS A 37 7.32 0.18 18.42
CA CYS A 37 8.26 1.27 18.26
C CYS A 37 9.15 1.31 19.50
N SER A 38 10.47 1.33 19.28
CA SER A 38 11.45 1.49 20.35
C SER A 38 11.32 2.87 21.01
N SER A 39 11.42 2.91 22.33
CA SER A 39 11.58 4.16 23.10
C SER A 39 13.01 4.71 23.05
N ILE A 40 13.95 3.95 22.49
CA ILE A 40 15.33 4.33 22.25
C ILE A 40 15.46 4.74 20.78
N ASP A 41 15.97 5.94 20.53
CA ASP A 41 16.22 6.45 19.18
C ASP A 41 17.16 5.55 18.39
N VAL A 42 16.78 5.24 17.15
CA VAL A 42 17.58 4.41 16.24
C VAL A 42 18.74 5.18 15.59
N PHE A 43 18.67 6.51 15.58
CA PHE A 43 19.72 7.37 15.03
C PHE A 43 20.69 7.86 16.12
N VAL A 44 21.99 7.91 15.81
CA VAL A 44 23.00 8.45 16.74
C VAL A 44 22.67 9.90 17.06
N ASN A 45 22.51 10.23 18.35
CA ASN A 45 22.04 11.53 18.84
C ASN A 45 20.63 11.91 18.35
N GLY A 46 19.77 10.94 18.04
CA GLY A 46 18.36 11.16 17.70
C GLY A 46 18.13 11.95 16.40
N THR A 47 19.12 12.05 15.52
CA THR A 47 19.05 12.92 14.34
C THR A 47 19.49 12.19 13.07
N ASP A 48 18.61 12.15 12.07
CA ASP A 48 19.02 11.85 10.70
C ASP A 48 19.56 13.14 10.03
N LYS A 49 20.76 13.04 9.44
CA LYS A 49 21.42 14.13 8.71
C LYS A 49 21.48 13.86 7.20
N SER A 50 20.79 12.84 6.72
CA SER A 50 20.69 12.51 5.31
C SER A 50 20.02 13.64 4.53
N ILE A 51 20.42 13.79 3.27
CA ILE A 51 19.73 14.69 2.34
C ILE A 51 18.40 14.03 1.99
N PRO A 52 17.27 14.77 1.90
CA PRO A 52 16.00 14.20 1.47
C PRO A 52 16.13 13.37 0.20
N VAL A 53 15.49 12.19 0.19
CA VAL A 53 15.68 11.14 -0.83
C VAL A 53 15.37 11.64 -2.26
N MET A 54 14.31 12.43 -2.41
CA MET A 54 13.87 13.00 -3.69
C MET A 54 14.82 14.06 -4.25
N LEU A 55 15.69 14.62 -3.40
CA LEU A 55 16.71 15.61 -3.78
C LEU A 55 18.09 14.95 -4.01
N SER A 56 18.22 13.65 -3.81
CA SER A 56 19.51 12.96 -3.83
C SER A 56 19.46 11.63 -4.57
N VAL A 57 19.05 10.55 -3.91
CA VAL A 57 19.22 9.19 -4.41
C VAL A 57 18.09 8.73 -5.33
N MET A 58 16.88 9.29 -5.20
CA MET A 58 15.71 8.81 -5.96
C MET A 58 15.87 8.88 -7.48
N PRO A 59 16.42 9.97 -8.10
CA PRO A 59 16.69 9.98 -9.53
C PRO A 59 17.54 8.78 -10.00
N ASN A 60 18.60 8.47 -9.25
CA ASN A 60 19.48 7.35 -9.58
C ASN A 60 18.78 6.00 -9.41
N VAL A 61 17.86 5.85 -8.46
CA VAL A 61 17.05 4.64 -8.29
C VAL A 61 16.17 4.44 -9.50
N ILE A 62 15.45 5.48 -9.94
CA ILE A 62 14.55 5.42 -11.10
C ILE A 62 15.34 5.11 -12.38
N GLU A 63 16.47 5.78 -12.60
CA GLU A 63 17.27 5.64 -13.83
C GLU A 63 17.98 4.28 -13.95
N LYS A 64 18.20 3.58 -12.83
CA LYS A 64 18.91 2.29 -12.79
C LYS A 64 18.01 1.09 -12.49
N SER A 65 16.72 1.32 -12.30
CA SER A 65 15.74 0.27 -12.07
C SER A 65 14.86 0.11 -13.30
N GLU A 66 14.35 -1.11 -13.51
CA GLU A 66 13.34 -1.38 -14.54
C GLU A 66 12.03 -0.67 -14.21
N GLU A 67 11.67 -0.62 -12.92
CA GLU A 67 10.45 0.02 -12.43
C GLU A 67 10.69 0.62 -11.03
N THR A 68 10.06 1.76 -10.73
CA THR A 68 10.07 2.38 -9.41
C THR A 68 8.68 2.89 -9.08
N VAL A 69 8.12 2.43 -7.96
CA VAL A 69 6.77 2.79 -7.53
C VAL A 69 6.80 3.68 -6.29
N VAL A 70 6.03 4.77 -6.33
CA VAL A 70 5.66 5.58 -5.17
C VAL A 70 4.15 5.46 -4.98
N MET A 71 3.73 4.81 -3.90
CA MET A 71 2.32 4.61 -3.56
C MET A 71 1.94 5.45 -2.34
N TYR A 72 0.76 6.07 -2.36
CA TYR A 72 0.38 7.09 -1.41
C TYR A 72 -1.10 7.09 -1.01
N GLY A 73 -1.39 7.24 0.29
CA GLY A 73 -2.76 7.31 0.79
C GLY A 73 -3.28 8.74 0.80
N GLY A 74 -4.41 9.01 0.13
CA GLY A 74 -4.99 10.35 -0.05
C GLY A 74 -5.43 11.02 1.26
N ILE A 75 -5.64 10.24 2.34
CA ILE A 75 -6.03 10.74 3.66
C ILE A 75 -4.95 10.52 4.73
N ASP A 76 -3.69 10.35 4.32
CA ASP A 76 -2.57 10.47 5.24
C ASP A 76 -2.30 11.95 5.55
N TYR A 77 -2.24 12.28 6.85
CA TYR A 77 -1.93 13.61 7.37
C TYR A 77 -0.62 13.65 8.15
N VAL A 78 0.06 12.51 8.34
CA VAL A 78 1.42 12.46 8.90
C VAL A 78 2.41 12.83 7.82
N LEU A 79 2.28 12.17 6.67
CA LEU A 79 2.87 12.60 5.42
C LEU A 79 1.68 13.06 4.56
N ILE A 80 1.79 14.13 3.78
CA ILE A 80 0.69 14.59 2.90
C ILE A 80 1.02 14.29 1.43
N ALA A 81 0.04 13.79 0.67
CA ALA A 81 0.19 13.41 -0.75
C ALA A 81 0.75 14.55 -1.61
N GLU A 82 0.27 15.77 -1.36
CA GLU A 82 0.74 16.98 -2.02
C GLU A 82 2.24 17.22 -1.84
N GLY A 83 2.79 16.91 -0.66
CA GLY A 83 4.23 17.02 -0.41
C GLY A 83 5.03 16.09 -1.33
N THR A 84 4.55 14.86 -1.50
CA THR A 84 5.13 13.88 -2.42
C THR A 84 5.02 14.35 -3.88
N ARG A 85 3.87 14.86 -4.30
CA ARG A 85 3.67 15.38 -5.67
C ARG A 85 4.58 16.57 -5.98
N ILE A 86 4.72 17.51 -5.05
CA ILE A 86 5.67 18.64 -5.17
C ILE A 86 7.10 18.12 -5.26
N ALA A 87 7.48 17.16 -4.42
CA ALA A 87 8.82 16.59 -4.45
C ALA A 87 9.13 15.88 -5.78
N ILE A 88 8.18 15.12 -6.33
CA ILE A 88 8.30 14.51 -7.67
C ILE A 88 8.42 15.60 -8.74
N GLN A 89 7.56 16.62 -8.72
CA GLN A 89 7.60 17.67 -9.73
C GLN A 89 8.90 18.49 -9.71
N ASN A 90 9.55 18.59 -8.54
CA ASN A 90 10.85 19.25 -8.39
C ASN A 90 12.03 18.36 -8.81
N MET A 91 11.88 17.04 -8.78
CA MET A 91 12.92 16.06 -9.10
C MET A 91 13.23 16.05 -10.61
N THR A 92 14.51 15.93 -10.98
CA THR A 92 14.92 15.67 -12.37
C THR A 92 15.38 14.23 -12.51
N TRP A 93 14.82 13.50 -13.47
CA TRP A 93 15.24 12.13 -13.80
C TRP A 93 15.08 11.88 -15.29
N ASN A 94 15.93 11.01 -15.85
CA ASN A 94 15.94 10.68 -17.27
C ASN A 94 15.94 11.95 -18.16
N GLY A 95 16.68 12.98 -17.73
CA GLY A 95 16.88 14.24 -18.45
C GLY A 95 15.74 15.25 -18.41
N LYS A 96 14.65 15.02 -17.64
CA LYS A 96 13.53 15.97 -17.52
C LYS A 96 13.11 16.18 -16.07
N GLN A 97 12.70 17.41 -15.75
CA GLN A 97 12.20 17.76 -14.42
C GLN A 97 10.70 17.50 -14.31
N GLY A 98 10.31 16.71 -13.31
CA GLY A 98 8.91 16.44 -12.99
C GLY A 98 8.16 15.65 -14.06
N PHE A 99 6.90 15.34 -13.78
CA PHE A 99 6.03 14.77 -14.80
C PHE A 99 5.79 15.79 -15.91
N GLN A 100 5.75 15.29 -17.14
CA GLN A 100 5.56 16.09 -18.36
C GLN A 100 4.10 16.07 -18.81
N LYS A 101 3.31 15.15 -18.25
CA LYS A 101 1.86 15.08 -18.40
C LYS A 101 1.20 15.15 -17.02
N PRO A 102 0.02 15.77 -16.90
CA PRO A 102 -0.71 15.78 -15.65
C PRO A 102 -1.10 14.34 -15.25
N ILE A 103 -1.12 14.09 -13.95
CA ILE A 103 -1.74 12.88 -13.38
C ILE A 103 -3.22 12.92 -13.73
N GLN A 104 -3.73 11.88 -14.37
CA GLN A 104 -5.13 11.79 -14.73
C GLN A 104 -5.95 11.40 -13.49
N SER A 105 -6.99 12.17 -13.17
CA SER A 105 -7.93 11.83 -12.11
C SER A 105 -8.69 10.55 -12.44
N GLU A 106 -9.04 9.79 -11.40
CA GLU A 106 -9.85 8.57 -11.52
C GLU A 106 -9.22 7.48 -12.41
N SER A 107 -7.89 7.51 -12.59
CA SER A 107 -7.17 6.59 -13.48
C SER A 107 -6.73 5.29 -12.82
N PHE A 108 -6.81 5.18 -11.49
CA PHE A 108 -6.51 3.94 -10.78
C PHE A 108 -7.79 3.20 -10.44
N ILE A 109 -8.06 2.15 -11.22
CA ILE A 109 -9.30 1.38 -11.20
C ILE A 109 -8.96 -0.08 -10.91
N ILE A 110 -9.74 -0.71 -10.04
CA ILE A 110 -9.73 -2.17 -9.86
C ILE A 110 -11.16 -2.66 -10.08
N GLU A 111 -11.34 -3.56 -11.05
CA GLU A 111 -12.65 -4.08 -11.44
C GLU A 111 -13.38 -4.73 -10.26
N GLY A 112 -14.56 -4.20 -9.92
CA GLY A 112 -15.39 -4.57 -8.78
C GLY A 112 -15.22 -3.70 -7.51
N PHE A 113 -14.12 -2.93 -7.40
CA PHE A 113 -13.94 -1.90 -6.38
C PHE A 113 -14.22 -0.50 -6.96
N GLY A 114 -14.15 -0.37 -8.29
CA GLY A 114 -14.36 0.87 -9.00
C GLY A 114 -13.10 1.74 -9.02
N VAL A 115 -13.30 3.05 -9.10
CA VAL A 115 -12.23 4.04 -9.01
C VAL A 115 -11.73 4.09 -7.57
N LEU A 116 -10.44 3.84 -7.38
CA LEU A 116 -9.77 3.88 -6.08
C LEU A 116 -8.90 5.12 -5.88
N GLY A 117 -8.56 5.80 -6.98
CA GLY A 117 -7.83 7.05 -6.96
C GLY A 117 -7.18 7.32 -8.31
N SER A 118 -5.91 7.75 -8.29
CA SER A 118 -5.19 8.17 -9.49
C SER A 118 -3.84 7.48 -9.59
N MET A 119 -3.44 7.12 -10.79
CA MET A 119 -2.11 6.63 -11.11
C MET A 119 -1.49 7.38 -12.29
N HIS A 120 -0.16 7.37 -12.35
CA HIS A 120 0.61 7.97 -13.43
C HIS A 120 1.92 7.23 -13.63
N GLN A 121 2.28 6.95 -14.87
CA GLN A 121 3.50 6.23 -15.22
C GLN A 121 4.30 7.05 -16.21
N GLU A 122 5.56 7.38 -15.87
CA GLU A 122 6.41 8.19 -16.73
C GLU A 122 7.90 7.96 -16.46
N ARG A 123 8.62 7.51 -17.49
CA ARG A 123 10.09 7.31 -17.45
C ARG A 123 10.53 6.45 -16.24
N ASN A 124 9.95 5.26 -16.11
CA ASN A 124 10.22 4.25 -15.07
C ASN A 124 9.82 4.67 -13.64
N LEU A 125 9.07 5.77 -13.49
CA LEU A 125 8.42 6.14 -12.24
C LEU A 125 6.91 5.94 -12.38
N THR A 126 6.38 5.08 -11.53
CA THR A 126 4.95 4.89 -11.32
C THR A 126 4.52 5.55 -10.01
N TYR A 127 3.55 6.45 -10.09
CA TYR A 127 2.89 7.06 -8.95
C TYR A 127 1.48 6.50 -8.82
N VAL A 128 1.09 6.09 -7.61
CA VAL A 128 -0.26 5.61 -7.29
C VAL A 128 -0.76 6.34 -6.05
N GLU A 129 -1.88 7.04 -6.15
CA GLU A 129 -2.59 7.68 -5.04
C GLU A 129 -3.92 6.96 -4.84
N VAL A 130 -4.22 6.55 -3.61
CA VAL A 130 -5.47 5.87 -3.23
C VAL A 130 -6.27 6.77 -2.30
N ASP A 131 -7.41 7.25 -2.78
CA ASP A 131 -8.12 8.40 -2.19
C ASP A 131 -8.53 8.17 -0.74
N LEU A 132 -8.99 6.97 -0.40
CA LEU A 132 -9.56 6.63 0.92
C LEU A 132 -8.62 5.79 1.79
N ALA A 133 -7.31 5.82 1.53
CA ALA A 133 -6.30 5.13 2.34
C ALA A 133 -5.48 6.10 3.21
N GLY A 134 -5.20 5.69 4.45
CA GLY A 134 -4.29 6.41 5.37
C GLY A 134 -2.83 6.00 5.20
N HIS A 135 -1.99 6.36 6.18
CA HIS A 135 -0.53 6.12 6.17
C HIS A 135 -0.14 4.66 5.90
N MET A 136 -0.83 3.73 6.55
CA MET A 136 -0.56 2.28 6.45
C MET A 136 -1.33 1.68 5.28
N MET A 137 -0.87 1.89 4.05
CA MET A 137 -1.60 1.52 2.83
C MET A 137 -2.22 0.11 2.84
N PRO A 138 -1.47 -0.98 3.16
CA PRO A 138 -2.05 -2.32 3.14
C PRO A 138 -3.11 -2.56 4.22
N GLN A 139 -3.13 -1.76 5.29
CA GLN A 139 -4.14 -1.85 6.35
C GLN A 139 -5.48 -1.25 5.93
N TYR A 140 -5.47 -0.19 5.10
CA TYR A 140 -6.66 0.54 4.70
C TYR A 140 -7.16 0.17 3.29
N ALA A 141 -6.26 -0.16 2.37
CA ALA A 141 -6.57 -0.55 1.00
C ALA A 141 -5.70 -1.75 0.56
N PRO A 142 -5.90 -2.95 1.15
CA PRO A 142 -5.08 -4.13 0.89
C PRO A 142 -5.09 -4.56 -0.59
N TRP A 143 -6.24 -4.44 -1.27
CA TRP A 143 -6.36 -4.77 -2.70
C TRP A 143 -5.51 -3.83 -3.57
N ALA A 144 -5.54 -2.52 -3.30
CA ALA A 144 -4.72 -1.54 -4.00
C ALA A 144 -3.24 -1.78 -3.76
N ALA A 145 -2.85 -2.08 -2.52
CA ALA A 145 -1.48 -2.39 -2.15
C ALA A 145 -0.98 -3.66 -2.86
N TYR A 146 -1.81 -4.71 -2.88
CA TYR A 146 -1.47 -5.97 -3.54
C TYR A 146 -1.37 -5.83 -5.06
N LYS A 147 -2.31 -5.14 -5.70
CA LYS A 147 -2.28 -4.85 -7.14
C LYS A 147 -1.00 -4.10 -7.51
N THR A 148 -0.69 -3.05 -6.75
CA THR A 148 0.49 -2.22 -6.95
C THR A 148 1.79 -3.00 -6.76
N LEU A 149 1.84 -3.89 -5.76
CA LEU A 149 2.99 -4.78 -5.55
C LEU A 149 3.13 -5.81 -6.67
N SER A 150 2.03 -6.40 -7.14
CA SER A 150 2.03 -7.36 -8.24
C SER A 150 2.52 -6.73 -9.54
N TYR A 151 2.14 -5.47 -9.78
CA TYR A 151 2.73 -4.64 -10.84
C TYR A 151 4.23 -4.43 -10.67
N LEU A 152 4.68 -3.98 -9.50
CA LEU A 152 6.11 -3.79 -9.22
C LEU A 152 6.93 -5.07 -9.46
N LEU A 153 6.34 -6.24 -9.19
CA LEU A 153 6.96 -7.55 -9.39
C LEU A 153 6.84 -8.08 -10.83
N GLY A 154 6.27 -7.32 -11.75
CA GLY A 154 6.10 -7.70 -13.16
C GLY A 154 5.10 -8.84 -13.38
N ARG A 155 4.13 -9.02 -12.47
CA ARG A 155 3.12 -10.09 -12.57
C ARG A 155 1.90 -9.70 -13.38
N GLU A 156 1.56 -8.42 -13.37
CA GLU A 156 0.41 -7.85 -14.07
C GLU A 156 0.64 -6.35 -14.33
N GLU A 157 -0.05 -5.77 -15.31
CA GLU A 157 -0.07 -4.32 -15.49
C GLU A 157 -1.10 -3.68 -14.55
N LEU A 158 -0.88 -2.42 -14.14
CA LEU A 158 -1.90 -1.68 -13.36
C LEU A 158 -3.21 -1.48 -14.11
N THR A 159 -3.17 -1.51 -15.44
CA THR A 159 -4.32 -1.37 -16.34
C THR A 159 -4.90 -2.71 -16.81
N ASP A 160 -4.28 -3.83 -16.42
CA ASP A 160 -4.80 -5.16 -16.74
C ASP A 160 -5.79 -5.59 -15.65
N HIS A 161 -7.06 -5.74 -16.00
CA HIS A 161 -8.11 -6.09 -15.06
C HIS A 161 -8.44 -7.60 -15.02
N THR A 162 -7.72 -8.43 -15.78
CA THR A 162 -8.01 -9.87 -15.90
C THR A 162 -7.95 -10.62 -14.57
N SER A 163 -7.10 -10.16 -13.67
CA SER A 163 -6.84 -10.81 -12.36
C SER A 163 -7.52 -10.10 -11.19
N ASP A 164 -8.23 -9.00 -11.42
CA ASP A 164 -8.84 -8.19 -10.35
C ASP A 164 -9.88 -8.99 -9.56
N ALA A 165 -10.57 -9.93 -10.21
CA ALA A 165 -11.51 -10.84 -9.55
C ALA A 165 -10.86 -11.70 -8.44
N ALA A 166 -9.55 -11.94 -8.49
CA ALA A 166 -8.81 -12.67 -7.45
C ALA A 166 -8.49 -11.81 -6.22
N LEU A 167 -8.66 -10.49 -6.30
CA LEU A 167 -8.50 -9.58 -5.16
C LEU A 167 -9.72 -9.58 -4.23
N TYR A 168 -10.83 -10.18 -4.68
CA TYR A 168 -11.98 -10.43 -3.81
C TYR A 168 -11.81 -11.77 -3.11
N PRO A 169 -11.96 -11.81 -1.77
CA PRO A 169 -12.26 -13.07 -1.13
C PRO A 169 -13.59 -13.59 -1.74
N SER A 170 -13.58 -14.84 -2.18
CA SER A 170 -14.78 -15.45 -2.75
C SER A 170 -15.94 -15.38 -1.74
N ALA A 171 -17.19 -15.39 -2.22
CA ALA A 171 -18.34 -15.49 -1.31
C ALA A 171 -18.23 -16.70 -0.37
N TYR A 172 -17.54 -17.75 -0.81
CA TYR A 172 -17.22 -18.91 0.01
C TYR A 172 -16.20 -18.60 1.13
N GLU A 173 -15.15 -17.82 0.86
CA GLU A 173 -14.20 -17.39 1.88
C GLU A 173 -14.80 -16.37 2.85
N LEU A 174 -15.65 -15.46 2.37
CA LEU A 174 -16.31 -14.46 3.21
C LEU A 174 -17.42 -15.03 4.08
N TYR A 175 -18.24 -15.93 3.53
CA TYR A 175 -19.48 -16.37 4.15
C TYR A 175 -19.52 -17.88 4.46
N GLY A 176 -18.45 -18.61 4.15
CA GLY A 176 -18.42 -20.07 4.25
C GLY A 176 -19.32 -20.74 3.20
N PRO A 177 -19.51 -22.07 3.29
CA PRO A 177 -20.51 -22.74 2.47
C PRO A 177 -21.90 -22.17 2.79
N GLY A 178 -22.52 -21.50 1.81
CA GLY A 178 -23.92 -21.11 1.88
C GLY A 178 -24.83 -22.34 2.09
N PRO A 179 -26.04 -22.15 2.64
CA PRO A 179 -26.99 -23.24 2.79
C PRO A 179 -27.19 -23.92 1.42
N ARG A 180 -27.09 -25.26 1.39
CA ARG A 180 -27.33 -26.08 0.19
C ARG A 180 -28.77 -25.90 -0.26
N GLY A 181 -29.04 -24.83 -1.00
CA GLY A 181 -30.30 -24.49 -1.63
C GLY A 181 -30.00 -24.06 -3.06
N LYS A 182 -30.74 -24.62 -4.00
CA LYS A 182 -30.58 -24.43 -5.46
C LYS A 182 -30.31 -22.96 -5.79
N LEU A 183 -29.20 -22.70 -6.48
CA LEU A 183 -28.96 -21.44 -7.16
C LEU A 183 -30.23 -21.09 -7.97
N PRO A 184 -30.81 -19.89 -7.82
CA PRO A 184 -31.85 -19.45 -8.73
C PRO A 184 -31.23 -19.41 -10.12
N LEU A 185 -31.88 -20.06 -11.09
CA LEU A 185 -31.57 -19.91 -12.50
C LEU A 185 -31.51 -18.42 -12.81
N GLN A 186 -30.33 -17.91 -13.17
CA GLN A 186 -30.21 -16.63 -13.85
C GLN A 186 -31.01 -16.75 -15.14
N SER A 187 -32.23 -16.19 -15.15
CA SER A 187 -32.88 -15.88 -16.41
C SER A 187 -32.00 -14.85 -17.11
N ARG A 188 -31.45 -15.22 -18.27
CA ARG A 188 -30.89 -14.25 -19.22
C ARG A 188 -31.91 -13.12 -19.37
N MET A 189 -31.56 -11.93 -18.92
CA MET A 189 -32.24 -10.73 -19.34
C MET A 189 -31.59 -10.33 -20.66
N GLU A 190 -32.18 -10.74 -21.77
CA GLU A 190 -31.95 -10.07 -23.04
C GLU A 190 -32.71 -8.74 -23.01
N LEU A 191 -31.95 -7.64 -22.97
CA LEU A 191 -32.05 -6.43 -23.80
C LEU A 191 -31.15 -5.34 -23.20
#